data_AF-A0A955AME7-F1
#
_entry.id   AF-A0A955AME7-F1
#
_cell.length_a   1.000
_cell.length_b   1.000
_cell.length_c   1.000
_cell.angle_alpha   90.00
_cell.angle_beta   90.00
_cell.angle_gamma   90.00
#
_symmetry.space_group_name_H-M   'P 1'
#
loop_
_entity.id
_entity.type
_entity.pdbx_description
1 polymer ?
#
loop_
_entity_poly.entity_id
_entity_poly.type
_entity_poly.pdbx_seq_one_letter_code
_entity_poly.pdbx_strand_id
1 'polypeptide(L)'
;MRFIARLSFLLVCVFFLSNTPLHAQSLSPDTQPTEIATALRVGIELEKQRQWLDAIRHYESASKVFPSEGDIKRRLLISRLHYDVIRRSSDQSLSHIMRSVSTNDVLDLYSEVLARLEMSYVDVLPMTEVVRGGTAYLEVALTEPCFVDEFLRGIDRQRLEQFRTSIHRLTLAKPTQNRFDARAVVSKAADLAREQIGLSPSATVMQFVFGAVGLLDPYSSFLSSTELNEVES
;
A
#
# COMPACT_ATOMS: atom_id res chain seq x y z
N MET A 1 -2.94 -75.50 -44.31
CA MET A 1 -3.32 -75.18 -42.92
C MET A 1 -2.04 -75.07 -42.09
N ARG A 2 -1.85 -73.91 -41.44
CA ARG A 2 -0.98 -73.54 -40.29
C ARG A 2 0.16 -74.49 -39.87
N PHE A 3 1.39 -73.97 -39.75
CA PHE A 3 2.10 -73.76 -38.46
C PHE A 3 3.55 -73.26 -38.70
N ILE A 4 3.83 -72.01 -38.32
CA ILE A 4 5.15 -71.37 -38.16
C ILE A 4 5.15 -70.88 -36.69
N ALA A 5 5.88 -71.50 -35.76
CA ALA A 5 7.29 -71.32 -35.38
C ALA A 5 7.56 -70.19 -34.36
N ARG A 6 8.23 -70.59 -33.26
CA ARG A 6 9.18 -69.83 -32.40
C ARG A 6 8.58 -68.74 -31.47
N LEU A 7 9.13 -68.35 -30.33
CA LEU A 7 10.22 -68.77 -29.43
C LEU A 7 10.21 -67.71 -28.28
N SER A 8 10.42 -68.13 -27.02
CA SER A 8 10.98 -67.38 -25.86
C SER A 8 10.58 -65.91 -25.56
N PHE A 9 10.18 -65.61 -24.32
CA PHE A 9 11.06 -65.17 -23.22
C PHE A 9 10.24 -64.50 -22.09
N LEU A 10 10.84 -64.53 -20.91
CA LEU A 10 10.35 -64.23 -19.57
C LEU A 10 10.57 -62.74 -19.23
N LEU A 11 9.54 -62.00 -18.78
CA LEU A 11 9.68 -60.85 -17.88
C LEU A 11 8.29 -60.35 -17.42
N VAL A 12 7.89 -60.63 -16.18
CA VAL A 12 6.78 -59.93 -15.53
C VAL A 12 7.41 -58.78 -14.74
N CYS A 13 7.34 -57.58 -15.29
CA CYS A 13 7.68 -56.34 -14.58
C CYS A 13 6.55 -56.01 -13.60
N VAL A 14 6.82 -56.22 -12.31
CA VAL A 14 6.03 -55.63 -11.21
C VAL A 14 6.33 -54.14 -11.19
N PHE A 15 5.43 -53.32 -11.74
CA PHE A 15 5.44 -51.88 -11.53
C PHE A 15 4.97 -51.59 -10.10
N PHE A 16 5.91 -51.33 -9.19
CA PHE A 16 5.60 -50.64 -7.94
C PHE A 16 5.30 -49.18 -8.28
N LEU A 17 4.01 -48.85 -8.34
CA LEU A 17 3.53 -47.48 -8.23
C LEU A 17 3.82 -47.00 -6.80
N SER A 18 4.98 -46.37 -6.60
CA SER A 18 5.25 -45.59 -5.40
C SER A 18 4.40 -44.32 -5.45
N ASN A 19 3.17 -44.41 -4.94
CA ASN A 19 2.38 -43.27 -4.50
C ASN A 19 3.16 -42.58 -3.38
N THR A 20 3.88 -41.51 -3.71
CA THR A 20 4.35 -40.57 -2.70
C THR A 20 3.18 -39.65 -2.36
N PRO A 21 2.62 -39.70 -1.14
CA PRO A 21 1.65 -38.70 -0.74
C PRO A 21 2.39 -37.36 -0.63
N LEU A 22 1.99 -36.41 -1.47
CA LEU A 22 2.32 -35.00 -1.33
C LEU A 22 1.80 -34.55 0.04
N HIS A 23 2.68 -34.50 1.05
CA HIS A 23 2.35 -33.95 2.35
C HIS A 23 2.12 -32.45 2.16
N ALA A 24 0.86 -32.05 2.02
CA ALA A 24 0.43 -30.73 2.45
C ALA A 24 0.65 -30.69 3.97
N GLN A 25 1.78 -30.13 4.39
CA GLN A 25 2.13 -30.01 5.79
C GLN A 25 1.17 -29.00 6.43
N SER A 26 0.10 -29.49 7.05
CA SER A 26 -0.75 -28.65 7.90
C SER A 26 0.07 -28.25 9.12
N LEU A 27 0.34 -26.95 9.26
CA LEU A 27 1.00 -26.40 10.44
C LEU A 27 0.22 -26.83 11.68
N SER A 28 0.94 -27.33 12.69
CA SER A 28 0.33 -27.66 13.98
C SER A 28 -0.18 -26.38 14.65
N PRO A 29 -1.34 -26.41 15.34
CA PRO A 29 -1.97 -25.20 15.89
C PRO A 29 -1.10 -24.43 16.88
N ASP A 30 -0.14 -25.09 17.56
CA ASP A 30 0.80 -24.42 18.47
C ASP A 30 1.97 -23.74 17.75
N THR A 31 2.28 -24.14 16.51
CA THR A 31 3.41 -23.59 15.73
C THR A 31 3.01 -22.32 14.98
N GLN A 32 1.76 -22.22 14.51
CA GLN A 32 1.29 -21.07 13.73
C GLN A 32 1.44 -19.72 14.44
N PRO A 33 1.04 -19.54 15.72
CA PRO A 33 1.20 -18.25 16.41
C PRO A 33 2.66 -17.81 16.52
N THR A 34 3.58 -18.76 16.71
CA THR A 34 5.02 -18.50 16.83
C THR A 34 5.65 -18.06 15.50
N GLU A 35 5.22 -18.68 14.40
CA GLU A 35 5.68 -18.32 13.06
C GLU A 35 5.14 -16.96 12.59
N ILE A 36 3.87 -16.66 12.89
CA ILE A 36 3.26 -15.34 12.61
C ILE A 36 4.02 -14.24 13.36
N ALA A 37 4.27 -14.43 14.66
CA ALA A 37 5.02 -13.48 15.47
C ALA A 37 6.46 -13.28 14.94
N THR A 38 7.08 -14.35 14.45
CA THR A 38 8.41 -14.28 13.83
C THR A 38 8.38 -13.52 12.51
N ALA A 39 7.39 -13.77 11.66
CA ALA A 39 7.21 -13.07 10.40
C ALA A 39 7.01 -11.56 10.63
N LEU A 40 6.16 -11.16 11.57
CA LEU A 40 5.96 -9.75 11.94
C LEU A 40 7.24 -9.12 12.49
N ARG A 41 7.94 -9.79 13.41
CA ARG A 41 9.18 -9.26 13.99
C ARG A 41 10.26 -9.01 12.93
N VAL A 42 10.45 -9.94 11.99
CA VAL A 42 11.44 -9.78 10.91
C VAL A 42 11.06 -8.64 9.97
N GLY A 43 9.78 -8.56 9.58
CA GLY A 43 9.31 -7.49 8.72
C GLY A 43 9.45 -6.10 9.35
N ILE A 44 9.06 -5.95 10.62
CA ILE A 44 9.19 -4.70 11.38
C ILE A 44 10.66 -4.26 11.47
N GLU A 45 11.59 -5.19 11.59
CA GLU A 45 13.02 -4.86 11.62
C GLU A 45 13.51 -4.31 10.27
N LEU A 46 13.06 -4.88 9.15
CA LEU A 46 13.33 -4.35 7.81
C LEU A 46 12.75 -2.93 7.64
N GLU A 47 11.53 -2.69 8.14
CA GLU A 47 10.89 -1.37 8.12
C GLU A 47 11.66 -0.32 8.94
N LYS A 48 12.12 -0.68 10.15
CA LYS A 48 12.97 0.20 10.97
C LYS A 48 14.27 0.59 10.27
N GLN A 49 14.82 -0.34 9.48
CA GLN A 49 16.01 -0.12 8.67
C GLN A 49 15.70 0.59 7.34
N ARG A 50 14.43 1.00 7.11
CA ARG A 50 13.91 1.60 5.88
C ARG A 50 14.16 0.74 4.63
N GLN A 51 14.30 -0.57 4.80
CA GLN A 51 14.44 -1.54 3.72
C GLN A 51 13.05 -1.94 3.18
N TRP A 52 12.30 -0.96 2.70
CA TRP A 52 10.89 -1.12 2.34
C TRP A 52 10.64 -2.20 1.28
N LEU A 53 11.51 -2.30 0.27
CA LEU A 53 11.39 -3.34 -0.76
C LEU A 53 11.59 -4.76 -0.21
N ASP A 54 12.53 -4.93 0.73
CA ASP A 54 12.76 -6.22 1.37
C ASP A 54 11.61 -6.57 2.32
N ALA A 55 11.07 -5.58 3.05
CA ALA A 55 9.87 -5.73 3.87
C ALA A 55 8.66 -6.17 3.02
N ILE A 56 8.45 -5.54 1.85
CA ILE A 56 7.39 -5.93 0.91
C ILE A 56 7.54 -7.40 0.51
N ARG A 57 8.72 -7.82 0.03
CA ARG A 57 8.97 -9.20 -0.39
C ARG A 57 8.74 -10.20 0.74
N HIS A 58 9.15 -9.83 1.95
CA HIS A 58 8.96 -10.62 3.15
C HIS A 58 7.47 -10.79 3.48
N TYR A 59 6.70 -9.70 3.54
CA TYR A 59 5.27 -9.78 3.84
C TYR A 59 4.44 -10.40 2.71
N GLU A 60 4.82 -10.25 1.45
CA GLU A 60 4.18 -10.96 0.33
C GLU A 60 4.34 -12.47 0.46
N SER A 61 5.53 -12.91 0.89
CA SER A 61 5.80 -14.33 1.15
C SER A 61 4.99 -14.81 2.35
N ALA A 62 4.98 -14.05 3.45
CA ALA A 62 4.22 -14.37 4.64
C ALA A 62 2.69 -14.39 4.39
N SER A 63 2.16 -13.46 3.59
CA SER A 63 0.72 -13.37 3.27
C SER A 63 0.22 -14.57 2.44
N LYS A 64 1.11 -15.26 1.70
CA LYS A 64 0.76 -16.51 1.00
C LYS A 64 0.62 -17.68 1.98
N VAL A 65 1.42 -17.69 3.05
CA VAL A 65 1.40 -18.72 4.09
C VAL A 65 0.27 -18.47 5.09
N PHE A 66 0.02 -17.20 5.42
CA PHE A 66 -0.91 -16.76 6.45
C PHE A 66 -1.98 -15.83 5.87
N PRO A 67 -2.86 -16.31 4.96
CA PRO A 67 -3.80 -15.45 4.22
C PRO A 67 -4.92 -14.85 5.09
N SER A 68 -5.18 -15.37 6.29
CA SER A 68 -6.14 -14.83 7.25
C SER A 68 -5.58 -13.70 8.10
N GLU A 69 -4.26 -13.54 8.16
CA GLU A 69 -3.63 -12.65 9.14
C GLU A 69 -3.65 -11.20 8.67
N GLY A 70 -4.53 -10.42 9.29
CA GLY A 70 -4.75 -9.02 8.98
C GLY A 70 -3.49 -8.16 9.18
N ASP A 71 -2.70 -8.43 10.22
CA ASP A 71 -1.51 -7.65 10.54
C ASP A 71 -0.43 -7.77 9.45
N ILE A 72 -0.25 -8.96 8.86
CA ILE A 72 0.70 -9.16 7.77
C ILE A 72 0.27 -8.36 6.53
N LYS A 73 -1.04 -8.39 6.19
CA LYS A 73 -1.58 -7.62 5.05
C LYS A 73 -1.44 -6.11 5.27
N ARG A 74 -1.72 -5.66 6.49
CA ARG A 74 -1.55 -4.28 6.92
C ARG A 74 -0.11 -3.82 6.76
N ARG A 75 0.87 -4.54 7.34
CA ARG A 75 2.29 -4.16 7.23
C ARG A 75 2.81 -4.21 5.79
N LEU A 76 2.31 -5.15 4.98
CA LEU A 76 2.58 -5.16 3.53
C LEU A 76 2.12 -3.85 2.87
N LEU A 77 0.90 -3.40 3.16
CA LEU A 77 0.34 -2.18 2.60
C LEU A 77 1.11 -0.93 3.05
N ILE A 78 1.46 -0.84 4.34
CA ILE A 78 2.32 0.22 4.88
C ILE A 78 3.67 0.23 4.14
N SER A 79 4.32 -0.93 4.01
CA SER A 79 5.62 -1.01 3.33
C SER A 79 5.55 -0.59 1.86
N ARG A 80 4.47 -0.93 1.15
CA ARG A 80 4.21 -0.50 -0.24
C ARG A 80 4.02 1.01 -0.34
N LEU A 81 3.32 1.61 0.63
CA LEU A 81 3.09 3.05 0.69
C LEU A 81 4.41 3.82 0.84
N HIS A 82 5.25 3.45 1.81
CA HIS A 82 6.59 4.03 1.99
C HIS A 82 7.44 3.88 0.72
N TYR A 83 7.46 2.69 0.12
CA TYR A 83 8.20 2.45 -1.11
C TYR A 83 7.74 3.36 -2.28
N ASP A 84 6.42 3.49 -2.50
CA ASP A 84 5.90 4.31 -3.60
C ASP A 84 6.16 5.80 -3.36
N VAL A 85 6.00 6.29 -2.13
CA VAL A 85 6.31 7.68 -1.76
C VAL A 85 7.78 7.99 -1.99
N ILE A 86 8.70 7.14 -1.55
CA ILE A 86 10.15 7.34 -1.76
C ILE A 86 10.47 7.36 -3.26
N ARG A 87 9.94 6.40 -4.01
CA ARG A 87 10.15 6.30 -5.46
C ARG A 87 9.69 7.55 -6.19
N ARG A 88 8.52 8.10 -5.83
CA ARG A 88 7.96 9.33 -6.44
C ARG A 88 8.67 10.60 -5.98
N SER A 89 9.02 10.69 -4.70
CA SER A 89 9.72 11.86 -4.15
C SER A 89 11.16 11.96 -4.66
N SER A 90 11.76 10.82 -5.03
CA SER A 90 13.08 10.78 -5.66
C SER A 90 13.05 11.10 -7.16
N ASP A 91 11.87 11.20 -7.78
CA ASP A 91 11.71 11.57 -9.19
C ASP A 91 11.74 13.10 -9.33
N GLN A 92 12.80 13.60 -9.97
CA GLN A 92 13.01 15.03 -10.19
C GLN A 92 11.93 15.66 -11.08
N SER A 93 11.35 14.91 -12.02
CA SER A 93 10.30 15.41 -12.90
C SER A 93 9.02 15.67 -12.12
N LEU A 94 8.64 14.77 -11.22
CA LEU A 94 7.50 14.93 -10.31
C LEU A 94 7.73 16.07 -9.32
N SER A 95 8.94 16.19 -8.78
CA SER A 95 9.31 17.28 -7.89
C SER A 95 9.22 18.65 -8.57
N HIS A 96 9.67 18.74 -9.82
CA HIS A 96 9.49 19.95 -10.64
C HIS A 96 8.01 20.26 -10.86
N ILE A 97 7.20 19.27 -11.24
CA ILE A 97 5.76 19.44 -11.43
C ILE A 97 5.10 19.99 -10.15
N MET A 98 5.33 19.36 -8.98
CA MET A 98 4.77 19.78 -7.69
C MET A 98 5.14 21.22 -7.27
N ARG A 99 6.25 21.76 -7.81
CA ARG A 99 6.68 23.15 -7.57
C ARG A 99 6.08 24.14 -8.56
N SER A 100 5.85 23.73 -9.82
CA SER A 100 5.48 24.65 -10.90
C SER A 100 3.97 24.68 -11.20
N VAL A 101 3.26 23.59 -10.95
CA VAL A 101 1.84 23.48 -11.32
C VAL A 101 0.95 24.25 -10.34
N SER A 102 -0.10 24.89 -10.85
CA SER A 102 -1.03 25.64 -10.01
C SER A 102 -1.88 24.71 -9.15
N THR A 103 -2.30 25.19 -7.98
CA THR A 103 -3.19 24.42 -7.08
C THR A 103 -4.49 24.01 -7.76
N ASN A 104 -5.04 24.89 -8.61
CA ASN A 104 -6.28 24.59 -9.35
C ASN A 104 -6.08 23.45 -10.34
N ASP A 105 -4.99 23.48 -11.11
CA ASP A 105 -4.71 22.44 -12.10
C ASP A 105 -4.56 21.06 -11.44
N VAL A 106 -3.92 20.97 -10.26
CA VAL A 106 -3.79 19.69 -9.53
C VAL A 106 -5.12 19.25 -8.90
N LEU A 107 -5.95 20.18 -8.42
CA LEU A 107 -7.29 19.85 -7.94
C LEU A 107 -8.21 19.39 -9.07
N ASP A 108 -8.01 19.90 -10.29
CA ASP A 108 -8.75 19.47 -11.47
C ASP A 108 -8.26 18.10 -11.94
N LEU A 109 -6.94 17.85 -11.93
CA LEU A 109 -6.36 16.52 -12.11
C LEU A 109 -6.92 15.52 -11.09
N TYR A 110 -6.99 15.90 -9.82
CA TYR A 110 -7.57 15.07 -8.78
C TYR A 110 -9.04 14.73 -9.09
N SER A 111 -9.81 15.74 -9.50
CA SER A 111 -11.22 15.54 -9.89
C SER A 111 -11.37 14.59 -11.09
N GLU A 112 -10.46 14.67 -12.06
CA GLU A 112 -10.43 13.74 -13.20
C GLU A 112 -10.11 12.31 -12.77
N VAL A 113 -9.13 12.11 -11.88
CA VAL A 113 -8.80 10.78 -11.34
C VAL A 113 -9.99 10.19 -10.58
N LEU A 114 -10.69 10.99 -9.75
CA LEU A 114 -11.89 10.54 -9.06
C LEU A 114 -13.00 10.12 -10.03
N ALA A 115 -13.23 10.87 -11.10
CA ALA A 115 -14.22 10.52 -12.11
C ALA A 115 -13.86 9.21 -12.82
N ARG A 116 -12.58 8.98 -13.14
CA ARG A 116 -12.11 7.72 -13.74
C ARG A 116 -12.27 6.55 -12.79
N LEU A 117 -11.96 6.72 -11.50
CA LEU A 117 -12.15 5.69 -10.47
C LEU A 117 -13.61 5.25 -10.39
N GLU A 118 -14.55 6.19 -10.30
CA GLU A 118 -15.99 5.88 -10.28
C GLU A 118 -16.45 5.12 -11.53
N MET A 119 -15.84 5.37 -12.70
CA MET A 119 -16.17 4.67 -13.95
C MET A 119 -15.49 3.29 -14.08
N SER A 120 -14.38 3.07 -13.37
CA SER A 120 -13.54 1.86 -13.55
C SER A 120 -13.94 0.73 -12.60
N TYR A 121 -14.59 1.04 -11.49
CA TYR A 121 -15.00 0.08 -10.47
C TYR A 121 -16.39 -0.49 -10.75
N VAL A 122 -16.52 -1.81 -10.60
CA VAL A 122 -17.82 -2.50 -10.71
C VAL A 122 -18.69 -2.22 -9.48
N ASP A 123 -18.07 -2.18 -8.30
CA ASP A 123 -18.73 -1.86 -7.03
C ASP A 123 -18.56 -0.39 -6.65
N VAL A 124 -19.43 0.10 -5.75
CA VAL A 124 -19.35 1.48 -5.25
C VAL A 124 -18.06 1.68 -4.46
N LEU A 125 -17.16 2.50 -4.99
CA LEU A 125 -15.94 2.94 -4.30
C LEU A 125 -16.28 4.05 -3.30
N PRO A 126 -16.15 3.85 -1.98
CA PRO A 126 -16.47 4.88 -1.00
C PRO A 126 -15.46 6.02 -1.07
N MET A 127 -15.92 7.25 -1.37
CA MET A 127 -15.05 8.43 -1.49
C MET A 127 -14.28 8.76 -0.21
N THR A 128 -14.83 8.37 0.95
CA THR A 128 -14.14 8.48 2.23
C THR A 128 -12.84 7.68 2.25
N GLU A 129 -12.85 6.49 1.66
CA GLU A 129 -11.66 5.64 1.58
C GLU A 129 -10.63 6.25 0.62
N VAL A 130 -11.07 6.83 -0.51
CA VAL A 130 -10.17 7.54 -1.43
C VAL A 130 -9.43 8.70 -0.76
N VAL A 131 -10.16 9.52 0.02
CA VAL A 131 -9.56 10.63 0.79
C VAL A 131 -8.61 10.11 1.86
N ARG A 132 -8.96 9.01 2.56
CA ARG A 132 -8.09 8.35 3.53
C ARG A 132 -6.79 7.85 2.90
N GLY A 133 -6.88 7.29 1.69
CA GLY A 133 -5.73 6.94 0.89
C GLY A 133 -4.75 8.07 0.66
N GLY A 134 -5.28 9.19 0.16
CA GLY A 134 -4.48 10.40 -0.03
C GLY A 134 -3.89 10.94 1.27
N THR A 135 -4.63 10.81 2.38
CA THR A 135 -4.16 11.18 3.72
C THR A 135 -2.96 10.33 4.14
N ALA A 136 -3.05 9.00 3.97
CA ALA A 136 -1.95 8.08 4.28
C ALA A 136 -0.70 8.40 3.45
N TYR A 137 -0.86 8.67 2.15
CA TYR A 137 0.24 9.11 1.28
C TYR A 137 0.92 10.39 1.79
N LEU A 138 0.12 11.40 2.17
CA LEU A 138 0.64 12.63 2.74
C LEU A 138 1.36 12.38 4.06
N GLU A 139 0.76 11.63 4.98
CA GLU A 139 1.36 11.32 6.28
C GLU A 139 2.68 10.57 6.13
N VAL A 140 2.77 9.57 5.24
CA VAL A 140 4.03 8.89 4.93
C VAL A 140 5.05 9.85 4.34
N ALA A 141 4.68 10.70 3.39
CA ALA A 141 5.59 11.68 2.81
C ALA A 141 6.23 12.57 3.88
N LEU A 142 5.49 12.93 4.93
CA LEU A 142 6.02 13.72 6.05
C LEU A 142 6.96 12.94 6.98
N THR A 143 7.05 11.62 6.85
CA THR A 143 8.02 10.78 7.59
C THR A 143 9.28 10.43 6.77
N GLU A 144 9.26 10.71 5.47
CA GLU A 144 10.31 10.35 4.53
C GLU A 144 11.30 11.50 4.29
N PRO A 145 12.60 11.32 4.59
CA PRO A 145 13.60 12.38 4.44
C PRO A 145 13.65 12.98 3.03
N CYS A 146 13.52 12.13 1.99
CA CYS A 146 13.55 12.59 0.60
C CYS A 146 12.47 13.63 0.27
N PHE A 147 11.31 13.58 0.93
CA PHE A 147 10.24 14.55 0.76
C PHE A 147 10.40 15.74 1.71
N VAL A 148 10.70 15.49 2.98
CA VAL A 148 10.85 16.55 4.00
C VAL A 148 12.00 17.48 3.66
N ASP A 149 13.15 16.97 3.22
CA ASP A 149 14.32 17.77 2.88
C ASP A 149 14.14 18.64 1.63
N GLU A 150 13.21 18.24 0.76
CA GLU A 150 12.91 18.89 -0.53
C GLU A 150 11.79 19.94 -0.41
N PHE A 151 10.76 19.68 0.41
CA PHE A 151 9.57 20.54 0.50
C PHE A 151 9.43 21.28 1.84
N LEU A 152 10.07 20.80 2.91
CA LEU A 152 9.86 21.27 4.29
C LEU A 152 11.18 21.46 5.04
N ARG A 153 12.25 21.84 4.33
CA ARG A 153 13.58 22.00 4.91
C ARG A 153 13.55 22.94 6.11
N GLY A 154 14.04 22.46 7.26
CA GLY A 154 14.10 23.24 8.50
C GLY A 154 12.78 23.37 9.25
N ILE A 155 11.73 22.61 8.87
CA ILE A 155 10.50 22.51 9.65
C ILE A 155 10.81 21.93 11.03
N ASP A 156 10.16 22.49 12.06
CA ASP A 156 10.21 21.93 13.40
C ASP A 156 9.41 20.62 13.48
N ARG A 157 9.98 19.60 14.13
CA ARG A 157 9.38 18.27 14.21
C ARG A 157 8.04 18.31 14.96
N GLN A 158 7.91 19.12 16.01
CA GLN A 158 6.66 19.20 16.76
C GLN A 158 5.55 19.81 15.91
N ARG A 159 5.83 20.82 15.10
CA ARG A 159 4.86 21.38 14.13
C ARG A 159 4.41 20.35 13.11
N LEU A 160 5.32 19.49 12.66
CA LEU A 160 5.01 18.40 11.72
C LEU A 160 4.05 17.38 12.34
N GLU A 161 4.31 16.91 13.56
CA GLU A 161 3.42 15.96 14.25
C GLU A 161 2.04 16.58 14.60
N GLN A 162 2.01 17.88 14.96
CA GLN A 162 0.76 18.61 15.16
C GLN A 162 -0.08 18.69 13.88
N PHE A 163 0.58 18.93 12.74
CA PHE A 163 -0.09 18.92 11.44
C PHE A 163 -0.63 17.55 11.10
N ARG A 164 0.13 16.48 11.31
CA ARG A 164 -0.33 15.09 11.09
C ARG A 164 -1.60 14.78 11.88
N THR A 165 -1.62 15.12 13.17
CA THR A 165 -2.84 14.98 13.99
C THR A 165 -4.02 15.81 13.45
N SER A 166 -3.74 17.02 12.94
CA SER A 166 -4.76 17.93 12.42
C SER A 166 -5.36 17.42 11.11
N ILE A 167 -4.53 16.94 10.19
CA ILE A 167 -5.00 16.43 8.89
C ILE A 167 -5.78 15.13 9.07
N HIS A 168 -5.31 14.23 9.94
CA HIS A 168 -6.01 13.00 10.30
C HIS A 168 -7.42 13.29 10.81
N ARG A 169 -7.57 14.28 11.72
CA ARG A 169 -8.88 14.71 12.20
C ARG A 169 -9.74 15.32 11.10
N LEU A 170 -9.17 16.16 10.23
CA LEU A 170 -9.90 16.79 9.13
C LEU A 170 -10.52 15.74 8.19
N THR A 171 -9.76 14.71 7.85
CA THR A 171 -10.16 13.69 6.87
C THR A 171 -11.07 12.63 7.48
N LEU A 172 -11.04 12.44 8.81
CA LEU A 172 -11.97 11.58 9.54
C LEU A 172 -13.25 12.27 10.04
N ALA A 173 -13.29 13.61 10.12
CA ALA A 173 -14.38 14.32 10.79
C ALA A 173 -15.77 14.11 10.17
N LYS A 174 -15.86 13.91 8.85
CA LYS A 174 -17.13 13.68 8.16
C LYS A 174 -16.98 12.67 7.03
N PRO A 175 -17.95 11.75 6.85
CA PRO A 175 -18.02 10.93 5.65
C PRO A 175 -18.04 11.81 4.40
N THR A 176 -17.17 11.49 3.46
CA THR A 176 -17.14 12.09 2.12
C THR A 176 -18.11 11.32 1.24
N GLN A 177 -19.19 11.98 0.79
CA GLN A 177 -20.30 11.28 0.12
C GLN A 177 -20.09 11.13 -1.38
N ASN A 178 -19.42 12.08 -2.01
CA ASN A 178 -19.21 12.12 -3.46
C ASN A 178 -17.86 12.78 -3.80
N ARG A 179 -17.47 12.71 -5.09
CA ARG A 179 -16.21 13.29 -5.57
C ARG A 179 -16.07 14.81 -5.36
N PHE A 180 -17.17 15.57 -5.31
CA PHE A 180 -17.13 17.02 -5.04
C PHE A 180 -16.78 17.29 -3.57
N ASP A 181 -17.36 16.52 -2.64
CA ASP A 181 -16.99 16.56 -1.23
C ASP A 181 -15.51 16.19 -1.06
N ALA A 182 -15.04 15.17 -1.77
CA ALA A 182 -13.64 14.73 -1.72
C ALA A 182 -12.70 15.86 -2.15
N ARG A 183 -13.00 16.52 -3.28
CA ARG A 183 -12.24 17.69 -3.75
C ARG A 183 -12.26 18.83 -2.73
N ALA A 184 -13.39 19.08 -2.08
CA ALA A 184 -13.52 20.13 -1.07
C ALA A 184 -12.71 19.82 0.20
N VAL A 185 -12.69 18.57 0.66
CA VAL A 185 -11.85 18.13 1.80
C VAL A 185 -10.37 18.27 1.45
N VAL A 186 -9.96 17.84 0.25
CA VAL A 186 -8.56 17.95 -0.19
C VAL A 186 -8.12 19.41 -0.37
N SER A 187 -9.00 20.30 -0.82
CA SER A 187 -8.72 21.74 -0.85
C SER A 187 -8.45 22.28 0.55
N LYS A 188 -9.28 21.92 1.54
CA LYS A 188 -9.08 22.32 2.94
C LYS A 188 -7.79 21.74 3.53
N ALA A 189 -7.45 20.50 3.18
CA ALA A 189 -6.19 19.88 3.57
C ALA A 189 -4.98 20.67 3.05
N ALA A 190 -5.05 21.11 1.79
CA ALA A 190 -4.01 21.91 1.15
C ALA A 190 -3.85 23.30 1.79
N ASP A 191 -4.96 23.95 2.15
CA ASP A 191 -4.93 25.21 2.91
C ASP A 191 -4.31 25.01 4.29
N LEU A 192 -4.73 23.95 5.01
CA LEU A 192 -4.21 23.61 6.34
C LEU A 192 -2.70 23.32 6.31
N ALA A 193 -2.22 22.59 5.30
CA ALA A 193 -0.81 22.26 5.14
C ALA A 193 0.04 23.51 4.89
N ARG A 194 -0.45 24.44 4.05
CA ARG A 194 0.20 25.72 3.82
C ARG A 194 0.27 26.56 5.10
N GLU A 195 -0.82 26.61 5.85
CA GLU A 195 -0.92 27.41 7.07
C GLU A 195 -0.05 26.88 8.22
N GLN A 196 -0.04 25.56 8.45
CA GLN A 196 0.63 24.98 9.62
C GLN A 196 2.11 24.69 9.39
N ILE A 197 2.46 24.17 8.20
CA ILE A 197 3.81 23.69 7.91
C ILE A 197 4.44 24.33 6.66
N GLY A 198 3.73 25.24 5.98
CA GLY A 198 4.27 25.91 4.80
C GLY A 198 4.39 25.02 3.56
N LEU A 199 3.80 23.82 3.58
CA LEU A 199 3.79 22.93 2.42
C LEU A 199 3.01 23.59 1.27
N SER A 200 3.50 23.49 0.04
CA SER A 200 2.75 24.03 -1.09
C SER A 200 1.40 23.30 -1.23
N PRO A 201 0.30 24.02 -1.51
CA PRO A 201 -0.98 23.38 -1.72
C PRO A 201 -0.93 22.35 -2.86
N SER A 202 -0.20 22.66 -3.93
CA SER A 202 0.03 21.77 -5.06
C SER A 202 0.68 20.43 -4.65
N ALA A 203 1.78 20.47 -3.88
CA ALA A 203 2.43 19.25 -3.37
C ALA A 203 1.49 18.45 -2.45
N THR A 204 0.66 19.14 -1.65
CA THR A 204 -0.34 18.51 -0.79
C THR A 204 -1.38 17.76 -1.61
N VAL A 205 -2.04 18.44 -2.56
CA VAL A 205 -3.07 17.83 -3.42
C VAL A 205 -2.48 16.68 -4.25
N MET A 206 -1.23 16.79 -4.68
CA MET A 206 -0.56 15.73 -5.43
C MET A 206 -0.44 14.41 -4.63
N GLN A 207 -0.27 14.46 -3.31
CA GLN A 207 -0.29 13.24 -2.48
C GLN A 207 -1.67 12.56 -2.50
N PHE A 208 -2.75 13.35 -2.55
CA PHE A 208 -4.10 12.81 -2.73
C PHE A 208 -4.32 12.21 -4.12
N VAL A 209 -3.73 12.81 -5.16
CA VAL A 209 -3.71 12.21 -6.51
C VAL A 209 -2.99 10.87 -6.49
N PHE A 210 -1.82 10.77 -5.84
CA PHE A 210 -1.09 9.51 -5.74
C PHE A 210 -1.86 8.44 -4.97
N GLY A 211 -2.51 8.80 -3.86
CA GLY A 211 -3.39 7.90 -3.12
C GLY A 211 -4.57 7.40 -3.95
N ALA A 212 -5.22 8.28 -4.70
CA ALA A 212 -6.32 7.88 -5.59
C ALA A 212 -5.84 7.00 -6.75
N VAL A 213 -4.70 7.31 -7.37
CA VAL A 213 -4.10 6.46 -8.42
C VAL A 213 -3.66 5.10 -7.88
N GLY A 214 -3.20 5.03 -6.64
CA GLY A 214 -2.85 3.78 -5.97
C GLY A 214 -4.00 2.77 -5.97
N LEU A 215 -5.25 3.24 -6.00
CA LEU A 215 -6.44 2.39 -6.10
C LEU A 215 -6.76 1.88 -7.49
N LEU A 216 -6.13 2.37 -8.55
CA LEU A 216 -6.40 1.83 -9.89
C LEU A 216 -5.83 0.41 -10.06
N ASP A 217 -4.98 -0.05 -9.13
CA ASP A 217 -4.50 -1.44 -9.08
C ASP A 217 -5.41 -2.30 -8.18
N PRO A 218 -6.01 -3.39 -8.70
CA PRO A 218 -6.88 -4.31 -7.95
C PRO A 218 -6.27 -4.94 -6.68
N TYR A 219 -4.95 -4.85 -6.48
CA TYR A 219 -4.27 -5.35 -5.27
C TYR A 219 -4.05 -4.30 -4.17
N SER A 220 -4.49 -3.05 -4.39
CA SER A 220 -4.40 -1.97 -3.42
C SER A 220 -5.70 -1.83 -2.63
N SER A 221 -5.96 -2.74 -1.69
CA SER A 221 -6.98 -2.49 -0.66
C SER A 221 -6.51 -1.37 0.28
N PHE A 222 -7.43 -0.59 0.83
CA PHE A 222 -7.10 0.48 1.77
C PHE A 222 -6.66 0.00 3.15
N LEU A 223 -5.84 0.86 3.79
CA LEU A 223 -5.61 0.89 5.22
C LEU A 223 -6.90 1.42 5.88
N SER A 224 -7.60 0.60 6.65
CA SER A 224 -8.66 1.02 7.58
C SER A 224 -8.17 2.08 8.58
N SER A 225 -9.08 2.74 9.29
CA SER A 225 -8.73 3.78 10.29
C SER A 225 -7.67 3.31 11.30
N THR A 226 -7.68 2.04 11.68
CA THR A 226 -6.68 1.45 12.59
C THR A 226 -5.32 1.30 11.90
N GLU A 227 -5.33 0.99 10.61
CA GLU A 227 -4.13 0.82 9.79
C GLU A 227 -3.45 2.16 9.47
N LEU A 228 -4.23 3.24 9.35
CA LEU A 228 -3.72 4.62 9.28
C LEU A 228 -2.92 5.01 10.52
N ASN A 229 -3.39 4.66 11.73
CA ASN A 229 -2.67 4.99 12.97
C ASN A 229 -1.31 4.27 13.09
N GLU A 230 -1.13 3.12 12.43
CA GLU A 230 0.14 2.37 12.45
C GLU A 230 1.15 2.84 11.40
N VAL A 231 0.71 3.55 10.36
CA VAL A 231 1.61 4.33 9.49
C VAL A 231 2.35 5.40 10.32
N GLU A 232 1.77 5.81 11.45
CA GLU A 232 2.34 6.83 12.31
C GLU A 232 3.41 6.35 13.28
N SER A 233 3.49 5.05 13.57
CA SER A 233 4.36 4.43 14.58
C SER A 233 5.72 4.00 14.02
#